data_AF-A0A852TDB7-F1
#
_entry.id   AF-A0A852TDB7-F1
#
_cell.length_a   1.000
_cell.length_b   1.000
_cell.length_c   1.000
_cell.angle_alpha   90.00
_cell.angle_beta   90.00
_cell.angle_gamma   90.00
#
_symmetry.space_group_name_H-M   'P 1'
#
loop_
_entity.id
_entity.type
_entity.pdbx_description
1 polymer ?
#
loop_
_entity_poly.entity_id
_entity_poly.type
_entity_poly.pdbx_seq_one_letter_code
_entity_poly.pdbx_strand_id
1 'polypeptide(L)'
;MLTVQSEIAVTAGDTVKLDAKNTGGEVTKVLWTQVGGPPVAELRNSNTLNASFEAMEAGNYKFEVTLTGPGGEAKAFIIVTVIEQAQEPPIADGGTEKTVKQGSTVTLDGSSSVRAQSYKWTQVSGTKITLNNANTVKPTFVFPKKLESLVFELEVTAADGQTKTDQVTINSEKDILTVGPSPTYSTRTGRWNIIGTTDVFGPLVTIDIFRTNGGKKIGTAVVDELGNWRFRGTSQGFLRGETIYLKSSSGGELNNIPVQVVR
;
A
#
# COMPACT_ATOMS: atom_id res chain seq x y z
N MET A 1 -0.38 5.60 59.26
CA MET A 1 -1.18 4.66 58.45
C MET A 1 -0.26 4.19 57.33
N LEU A 2 -0.01 2.89 57.21
CA LEU A 2 0.87 2.33 56.20
C LEU A 2 0.26 2.58 54.81
N THR A 3 1.04 3.17 53.91
CA THR A 3 0.62 3.41 52.53
C THR A 3 1.59 2.71 51.59
N VAL A 4 1.05 1.95 50.65
CA VAL A 4 1.84 1.28 49.62
C VAL A 4 1.59 2.00 48.29
N GLN A 5 2.64 2.25 47.51
CA GLN A 5 2.55 2.82 46.16
C GLN A 5 3.21 1.88 45.16
N SER A 6 2.61 1.75 43.98
CA SER A 6 3.22 1.17 42.77
C SER A 6 2.96 2.10 41.61
N GLU A 7 3.71 1.90 40.52
CA GLU A 7 3.27 2.39 39.21
C GLU A 7 1.96 1.68 38.83
N ILE A 8 0.99 2.45 38.33
CA ILE A 8 -0.42 2.04 38.21
C ILE A 8 -0.65 1.14 36.98
N ALA A 9 0.30 1.12 36.04
CA ALA A 9 0.35 0.19 34.92
C ALA A 9 1.82 -0.02 34.50
N VAL A 10 2.27 -1.27 34.57
CA VAL A 10 3.59 -1.71 34.09
C VAL A 10 3.39 -2.79 33.04
N THR A 11 4.34 -2.92 32.12
CA THR A 11 4.22 -3.86 31.00
C THR A 11 4.80 -5.22 31.39
N ALA A 12 4.27 -6.31 30.84
CA ALA A 12 4.92 -7.61 31.00
C ALA A 12 6.39 -7.55 30.51
N GLY A 13 7.32 -8.07 31.32
CA GLY A 13 8.78 -7.95 31.17
C GLY A 13 9.41 -6.83 32.01
N ASP A 14 8.62 -5.91 32.56
CA ASP A 14 9.15 -4.83 33.40
C ASP A 14 9.48 -5.30 34.83
N THR A 15 10.48 -4.64 35.43
CA THR A 15 10.74 -4.76 36.87
C THR A 15 9.80 -3.84 37.65
N VAL A 16 8.90 -4.45 38.41
CA VAL A 16 7.97 -3.76 39.30
C VAL A 16 8.60 -3.54 40.66
N LYS A 17 8.51 -2.30 41.18
CA LYS A 17 8.95 -1.95 42.53
C LYS A 17 7.76 -1.83 43.48
N LEU A 18 7.89 -2.41 44.67
CA LEU A 18 6.95 -2.36 45.77
C LEU A 18 7.59 -1.58 46.92
N ASP A 19 6.92 -0.53 47.37
CA ASP A 19 7.47 0.39 48.37
C ASP A 19 6.50 0.56 49.56
N ALA A 20 6.93 0.12 50.74
CA ALA A 20 6.23 0.30 52.00
C ALA A 20 6.69 1.61 52.68
N LYS A 21 5.87 2.66 52.61
CA LYS A 21 6.15 3.98 53.20
C LYS A 21 5.26 4.30 54.41
N ASN A 22 5.62 5.36 55.13
CA ASN A 22 4.82 5.93 56.22
C ASN A 22 4.59 4.94 57.38
N THR A 23 5.65 4.22 57.73
CA THR A 23 5.72 3.36 58.91
C THR A 23 5.78 4.26 60.14
N GLY A 24 4.66 4.48 60.83
CA GLY A 24 4.53 5.47 61.91
C GLY A 24 5.35 5.20 63.18
N GLY A 25 6.40 4.38 63.10
CA GLY A 25 7.29 3.95 64.18
C GLY A 25 8.44 3.13 63.62
N GLU A 26 9.31 2.65 64.52
CA GLU A 26 10.43 1.78 64.19
C GLU A 26 9.96 0.44 63.61
N VAL A 27 10.59 0.01 62.51
CA VAL A 27 10.33 -1.27 61.84
C VAL A 27 11.52 -2.20 62.06
N THR A 28 11.28 -3.35 62.68
CA THR A 28 12.29 -4.37 62.98
C THR A 28 12.23 -5.56 62.04
N LYS A 29 11.09 -5.79 61.37
CA LYS A 29 10.93 -6.85 60.36
C LYS A 29 9.96 -6.41 59.25
N VAL A 30 10.29 -6.78 58.02
CA VAL A 30 9.42 -6.64 56.85
C VAL A 30 9.25 -8.00 56.19
N LEU A 31 8.04 -8.30 55.72
CA LEU A 31 7.76 -9.48 54.91
C LEU A 31 6.73 -9.15 53.83
N TRP A 32 7.15 -9.29 52.58
CA TRP A 32 6.28 -9.25 51.42
C TRP A 32 5.86 -10.66 51.00
N THR A 33 4.57 -10.86 50.79
CA THR A 33 4.00 -12.12 50.31
C THR A 33 3.05 -11.85 49.16
N GLN A 34 3.17 -12.59 48.07
CA GLN A 34 2.15 -12.59 47.04
C GLN A 34 0.93 -13.36 47.52
N VAL A 35 -0.24 -12.74 47.48
CA VAL A 35 -1.51 -13.30 47.98
C VAL A 35 -2.57 -13.44 46.88
N GLY A 36 -2.25 -13.08 45.64
CA GLY A 36 -3.11 -13.28 44.47
C GLY A 36 -2.47 -12.82 43.16
N GLY A 37 -3.11 -13.20 42.06
CA GLY A 37 -2.65 -12.92 40.69
C GLY A 37 -1.75 -14.02 40.10
N PRO A 38 -1.19 -13.79 38.90
CA PRO A 38 -0.26 -14.72 38.25
C PRO A 38 0.99 -14.96 39.11
N PRO A 39 1.58 -16.17 39.13
CA PRO A 39 2.70 -16.48 40.02
C PRO A 39 3.95 -15.65 39.67
N VAL A 40 4.60 -15.12 40.70
CA VAL A 40 5.89 -14.44 40.56
C VAL A 40 7.02 -15.44 40.76
N ALA A 41 7.92 -15.56 39.76
CA ALA A 41 9.06 -16.47 39.81
C ALA A 41 10.06 -16.12 40.94
N GLU A 42 10.30 -14.83 41.16
CA GLU A 42 11.19 -14.33 42.22
C GLU A 42 10.70 -12.98 42.75
N LEU A 43 10.54 -12.88 44.08
CA LEU A 43 10.29 -11.61 44.77
C LEU A 43 11.57 -11.16 45.48
N ARG A 44 12.31 -10.25 44.83
CA ARG A 44 13.59 -9.73 45.30
C ARG A 44 13.40 -8.76 46.46
N ASN A 45 14.29 -8.83 47.44
CA ASN A 45 14.30 -7.96 48.62
C ASN A 45 12.97 -7.99 49.41
N SER A 46 12.27 -9.13 49.41
CA SER A 46 10.98 -9.36 50.07
C SER A 46 11.00 -9.16 51.60
N ASN A 47 12.18 -9.02 52.19
CA ASN A 47 12.39 -8.74 53.62
C ASN A 47 12.80 -7.30 53.92
N THR A 48 12.66 -6.38 52.94
CA THR A 48 12.98 -4.96 53.10
C THR A 48 11.77 -4.09 52.77
N LEU A 49 11.84 -2.79 53.09
CA LEU A 49 10.80 -1.82 52.71
C LEU A 49 10.62 -1.68 51.19
N ASN A 50 11.64 -2.05 50.40
CA ASN A 50 11.64 -1.95 48.94
C ASN A 50 11.80 -3.35 48.33
N ALA A 51 10.69 -3.98 47.97
CA ALA A 51 10.73 -5.24 47.23
C ALA A 51 10.59 -4.99 45.73
N SER A 52 10.96 -5.97 44.91
CA SER A 52 10.74 -5.90 43.46
C SER A 52 10.55 -7.28 42.85
N PHE A 53 9.87 -7.33 41.71
CA PHE A 53 9.73 -8.55 40.94
C PHE A 53 9.68 -8.24 39.44
N GLU A 54 9.88 -9.27 38.61
CA GLU A 54 9.69 -9.17 37.16
C GLU A 54 8.34 -9.78 36.79
N ALA A 55 7.47 -8.98 36.17
CA ALA A 55 6.12 -9.42 35.81
C ALA A 55 6.13 -10.08 34.44
N MET A 56 6.04 -11.41 34.35
CA MET A 56 6.10 -12.12 33.06
C MET A 56 4.75 -12.25 32.35
N GLU A 57 3.65 -12.00 33.06
CA GLU A 57 2.29 -12.17 32.54
C GLU A 57 1.46 -10.91 32.81
N ALA A 58 0.52 -10.62 31.93
CA ALA A 58 -0.47 -9.57 32.19
C ALA A 58 -1.48 -10.06 33.25
N GLY A 59 -1.90 -9.16 34.13
CA GLY A 59 -2.87 -9.47 35.17
C GLY A 59 -2.75 -8.57 36.39
N ASN A 60 -3.65 -8.78 37.34
CA ASN A 60 -3.64 -8.08 38.63
C ASN A 60 -2.88 -8.91 39.66
N TYR A 61 -1.72 -8.42 40.09
CA TYR A 61 -0.90 -9.03 41.13
C TYR A 61 -1.24 -8.41 42.48
N LYS A 62 -1.53 -9.23 43.49
CA LYS A 62 -1.84 -8.76 44.84
C LYS A 62 -0.75 -9.17 45.80
N PHE A 63 -0.16 -8.21 46.49
CA PHE A 63 0.83 -8.45 47.55
C PHE A 63 0.32 -7.94 48.89
N GLU A 64 0.66 -8.68 49.94
CA GLU A 64 0.56 -8.26 51.33
C GLU A 64 1.96 -7.91 51.85
N VAL A 65 2.09 -6.75 52.50
CA VAL A 65 3.26 -6.43 53.31
C VAL A 65 2.89 -6.52 54.79
N THR A 66 3.68 -7.27 55.55
CA THR A 66 3.62 -7.31 57.02
C THR A 66 4.85 -6.59 57.58
N LEU A 67 4.62 -5.57 58.41
CA LEU A 67 5.64 -4.85 59.16
C LEU A 67 5.53 -5.19 60.64
N THR A 68 6.65 -5.49 61.29
CA THR A 68 6.71 -5.71 62.74
C THR A 68 7.60 -4.65 63.38
N GLY A 69 7.20 -4.13 64.54
CA GLY A 69 7.98 -3.21 65.35
C GLY A 69 7.60 -3.30 66.84
N PRO A 70 8.15 -2.42 67.70
CA PRO A 70 7.83 -2.40 69.14
C PRO A 70 6.34 -2.21 69.44
N GLY A 71 5.60 -1.58 68.52
CA GLY A 71 4.15 -1.38 68.61
C GLY A 71 3.29 -2.54 68.11
N GLY A 72 3.88 -3.67 67.72
CA GLY A 72 3.18 -4.84 67.17
C GLY A 72 3.30 -4.98 65.65
N GLU A 73 2.35 -5.72 65.05
CA GLU A 73 2.29 -5.97 63.61
C GLU A 73 1.29 -5.07 62.89
N ALA A 74 1.65 -4.62 61.70
CA ALA A 74 0.79 -3.89 60.78
C ALA A 74 0.82 -4.55 59.39
N LYS A 75 -0.34 -4.59 58.72
CA LYS A 75 -0.49 -5.18 57.39
C LYS A 75 -1.07 -4.17 56.41
N ALA A 76 -0.64 -4.24 55.16
CA ALA A 76 -1.25 -3.53 54.04
C ALA A 76 -1.21 -4.37 52.77
N PHE A 77 -2.11 -4.04 51.84
CA PHE A 77 -2.18 -4.68 50.53
C PHE A 77 -1.84 -3.69 49.42
N ILE A 78 -1.26 -4.21 48.36
CA ILE A 78 -1.10 -3.51 47.08
C ILE A 78 -1.58 -4.40 45.93
N ILE A 79 -2.21 -3.76 44.96
CA ILE A 79 -2.59 -4.38 43.69
C ILE A 79 -1.77 -3.69 42.60
N VAL A 80 -1.02 -4.47 41.85
CA VAL A 80 -0.29 -4.03 40.66
C VAL A 80 -1.02 -4.55 39.44
N THR A 81 -1.47 -3.66 38.57
CA THR A 81 -2.05 -4.02 37.28
C THR A 81 -0.94 -4.07 36.24
N VAL A 82 -0.68 -5.26 35.71
CA VAL A 82 0.28 -5.48 34.61
C VAL A 82 -0.51 -5.67 33.33
N ILE A 83 -0.16 -4.93 32.29
CA ILE A 83 -0.79 -5.03 30.98
C ILE A 83 0.14 -5.71 29.98
N GLU A 84 -0.43 -6.31 28.94
CA GLU A 84 0.37 -6.87 27.85
C GLU A 84 1.14 -5.75 27.14
N GLN A 85 2.35 -6.07 26.67
CA GLN A 85 3.08 -5.18 25.78
C GLN A 85 2.34 -5.12 24.44
N ALA A 86 1.72 -3.97 24.16
CA ALA A 86 1.13 -3.72 22.86
C ALA A 86 2.23 -3.83 21.80
N GLN A 87 2.10 -4.83 20.93
CA GLN A 87 2.95 -4.97 19.77
C GLN A 87 2.58 -3.91 18.74
N GLU A 88 3.57 -3.19 18.22
CA GLU A 88 3.33 -2.28 17.10
C GLU A 88 2.66 -3.01 15.94
N PRO A 89 1.60 -2.46 15.32
CA PRO A 89 0.98 -3.11 14.18
C PRO A 89 1.98 -3.23 13.01
N PRO A 90 1.78 -4.17 12.07
CA PRO A 90 2.57 -4.16 10.85
C PRO A 90 2.33 -2.88 10.05
N ILE A 91 3.22 -2.60 9.11
CA ILE A 91 3.04 -1.52 8.14
C ILE A 91 3.00 -2.17 6.76
N ALA A 92 1.89 -1.98 6.05
CA ALA A 92 1.81 -2.29 4.63
C ALA A 92 2.39 -1.11 3.85
N ASP A 93 3.26 -1.41 2.89
CA ASP A 93 3.74 -0.45 1.90
C ASP A 93 3.69 -1.15 0.54
N GLY A 94 2.72 -0.77 -0.29
CA GLY A 94 2.51 -1.30 -1.63
C GLY A 94 3.39 -0.62 -2.70
N GLY A 95 4.21 0.35 -2.28
CA GLY A 95 5.04 1.18 -3.13
C GLY A 95 4.31 2.41 -3.66
N THR A 96 5.07 3.29 -4.31
CA THR A 96 4.54 4.52 -4.90
C THR A 96 3.82 4.26 -6.21
N GLU A 97 3.00 5.23 -6.64
CA GLU A 97 2.42 5.25 -7.98
C GLU A 97 3.49 5.07 -9.08
N LYS A 98 3.14 4.30 -10.12
CA LYS A 98 4.02 4.07 -11.28
C LYS A 98 3.28 4.35 -12.58
N THR A 99 4.00 4.85 -13.56
CA THR A 99 3.54 4.93 -14.95
C THR A 99 4.34 3.95 -15.79
N VAL A 100 3.65 3.14 -16.60
CA VAL A 100 4.27 2.04 -17.37
C VAL A 100 3.75 2.00 -18.80
N LYS A 101 4.51 1.34 -19.68
CA LYS A 101 4.04 1.09 -21.05
C LYS A 101 2.88 0.10 -21.06
N GLN A 102 1.89 0.36 -21.91
CA GLN A 102 0.79 -0.55 -22.20
C GLN A 102 1.34 -1.90 -22.70
N GLY A 103 0.81 -3.01 -22.20
CA GLY A 103 1.29 -4.36 -22.56
C GLY A 103 2.61 -4.79 -21.90
N SER A 104 3.26 -3.95 -21.09
CA SER A 104 4.51 -4.31 -20.41
C SER A 104 4.27 -5.22 -19.19
N THR A 105 5.29 -5.99 -18.81
CA THR A 105 5.28 -6.70 -17.53
C THR A 105 5.59 -5.73 -16.40
N VAL A 106 4.73 -5.71 -15.38
CA VAL A 106 4.83 -4.86 -14.20
C VAL A 106 5.13 -5.72 -12.98
N THR A 107 5.97 -5.20 -12.09
CA THR A 107 6.26 -5.79 -10.78
C THR A 107 5.76 -4.83 -9.69
N LEU A 108 4.84 -5.29 -8.85
CA LEU A 108 4.48 -4.58 -7.61
C LEU A 108 5.57 -4.87 -6.56
N ASP A 109 5.74 -4.00 -5.57
CA ASP A 109 6.84 -4.14 -4.62
C ASP A 109 6.40 -3.83 -3.19
N GLY A 110 6.23 -4.88 -2.39
CA GLY A 110 5.89 -4.79 -0.97
C GLY A 110 7.09 -4.80 -0.04
N SER A 111 8.33 -4.73 -0.56
CA SER A 111 9.54 -4.97 0.25
C SER A 111 9.82 -3.92 1.35
N SER A 112 9.19 -2.75 1.27
CA SER A 112 9.27 -1.72 2.32
C SER A 112 8.30 -1.94 3.48
N SER A 113 7.43 -2.96 3.40
CA SER A 113 6.52 -3.33 4.50
C SER A 113 7.28 -3.76 5.75
N VAL A 114 6.78 -3.39 6.92
CA VAL A 114 7.42 -3.63 8.22
C VAL A 114 6.61 -4.64 9.03
N ARG A 115 7.30 -5.57 9.70
CA ARG A 115 6.70 -6.68 10.48
C ARG A 115 5.74 -7.59 9.70
N ALA A 116 5.86 -7.64 8.37
CA ALA A 116 5.07 -8.53 7.53
C ALA A 116 5.63 -9.97 7.57
N GLN A 117 4.77 -10.94 7.88
CA GLN A 117 5.04 -12.38 7.77
C GLN A 117 4.41 -13.00 6.51
N SER A 118 3.30 -12.42 6.04
CA SER A 118 2.66 -12.81 4.78
C SER A 118 2.17 -11.59 4.02
N TYR A 119 2.00 -11.79 2.71
CA TYR A 119 1.58 -10.77 1.74
C TYR A 119 0.39 -11.29 0.97
N LYS A 120 -0.54 -10.41 0.61
CA LYS A 120 -1.67 -10.72 -0.27
C LYS A 120 -2.02 -9.50 -1.08
N TRP A 121 -1.89 -9.64 -2.39
CA TRP A 121 -2.21 -8.60 -3.36
C TRP A 121 -3.57 -8.87 -4.00
N THR A 122 -4.41 -7.84 -4.00
CA THR A 122 -5.73 -7.89 -4.63
C THR A 122 -5.87 -6.72 -5.60
N GLN A 123 -6.38 -6.97 -6.79
CA GLN A 123 -6.77 -5.89 -7.70
C GLN A 123 -8.10 -5.29 -7.24
N VAL A 124 -8.11 -3.97 -7.02
CA VAL A 124 -9.28 -3.22 -6.55
C VAL A 124 -10.07 -2.65 -7.73
N SER A 125 -9.39 -2.13 -8.75
CA SER A 125 -10.06 -1.47 -9.89
C SER A 125 -9.29 -1.59 -11.21
N GLY A 126 -9.96 -1.19 -12.29
CA GLY A 126 -9.47 -1.25 -13.67
C GLY A 126 -9.75 -2.59 -14.36
N THR A 127 -9.22 -2.76 -15.59
CA THR A 127 -9.36 -4.03 -16.33
C THR A 127 -8.80 -5.20 -15.52
N LYS A 128 -9.61 -6.25 -15.33
CA LYS A 128 -9.21 -7.43 -14.55
C LYS A 128 -8.02 -8.15 -15.18
N ILE A 129 -6.96 -8.33 -14.39
CA ILE A 129 -5.75 -9.08 -14.79
C ILE A 129 -5.51 -10.28 -13.87
N THR A 130 -4.55 -11.12 -14.26
CA THR A 130 -4.05 -12.21 -13.41
C THR A 130 -2.71 -11.79 -12.80
N LEU A 131 -2.66 -11.73 -11.46
CA LEU A 131 -1.42 -11.53 -10.72
C LEU A 131 -0.69 -12.88 -10.56
N ASN A 132 0.55 -12.95 -11.04
CA ASN A 132 1.42 -14.07 -10.76
C ASN A 132 2.04 -13.89 -9.38
N ASN A 133 2.00 -14.94 -8.55
CA ASN A 133 2.56 -14.94 -7.20
C ASN A 133 1.98 -13.83 -6.30
N ALA A 134 0.66 -13.62 -6.37
CA ALA A 134 -0.07 -12.58 -5.65
C ALA A 134 0.09 -12.61 -4.12
N ASN A 135 0.67 -13.67 -3.56
CA ASN A 135 0.95 -13.83 -2.13
C ASN A 135 2.45 -13.63 -1.79
N THR A 136 3.23 -13.02 -2.68
CA THR A 136 4.67 -12.77 -2.46
C THR A 136 4.97 -11.28 -2.35
N VAL A 137 6.20 -10.95 -1.94
CA VAL A 137 6.67 -9.57 -1.82
C VAL A 137 6.62 -8.82 -3.17
N LYS A 138 6.90 -9.51 -4.28
CA LYS A 138 7.02 -8.91 -5.61
C LYS A 138 6.22 -9.69 -6.67
N PRO A 139 4.88 -9.62 -6.66
CA PRO A 139 4.08 -10.25 -7.70
C PRO A 139 4.26 -9.52 -9.03
N THR A 140 3.92 -10.21 -10.12
CA THR A 140 4.01 -9.64 -11.48
C THR A 140 2.72 -9.83 -12.26
N PHE A 141 2.46 -8.93 -13.21
CA PHE A 141 1.37 -9.05 -14.17
C PHE A 141 1.73 -8.36 -15.49
N VAL A 142 0.93 -8.59 -16.53
CA VAL A 142 1.04 -7.87 -17.80
C VAL A 142 0.00 -6.74 -17.79
N PHE A 143 0.44 -5.49 -17.95
CA PHE A 143 -0.45 -4.35 -18.01
C PHE A 143 -1.32 -4.41 -19.27
N PRO A 144 -2.63 -4.11 -19.21
CA PRO A 144 -3.49 -4.12 -20.39
C PRO A 144 -2.97 -3.22 -21.53
N LYS A 145 -3.27 -3.58 -22.79
CA LYS A 145 -2.99 -2.72 -23.95
C LYS A 145 -4.06 -1.62 -24.08
N LYS A 146 -4.23 -0.82 -23.03
CA LYS A 146 -5.29 0.19 -22.91
C LYS A 146 -4.80 1.35 -22.05
N LEU A 147 -5.25 2.56 -22.39
CA LEU A 147 -5.01 3.74 -21.55
C LEU A 147 -5.95 3.71 -20.33
N GLU A 148 -5.43 3.33 -19.18
CA GLU A 148 -6.17 3.30 -17.92
C GLU A 148 -5.26 3.30 -16.69
N SER A 149 -5.90 3.32 -15.51
CA SER A 149 -5.26 3.13 -14.21
C SER A 149 -5.75 1.82 -13.60
N LEU A 150 -4.84 1.03 -13.04
CA LEU A 150 -5.15 -0.13 -12.20
C LEU A 150 -4.79 0.20 -10.75
N VAL A 151 -5.66 -0.15 -9.81
CA VAL A 151 -5.38 -0.01 -8.36
C VAL A 151 -5.24 -1.39 -7.75
N PHE A 152 -4.18 -1.59 -6.97
CA PHE A 152 -3.89 -2.80 -6.23
C PHE A 152 -3.82 -2.50 -4.75
N GLU A 153 -4.33 -3.41 -3.94
CA GLU A 153 -4.22 -3.38 -2.48
C GLU A 153 -3.27 -4.50 -2.02
N LEU A 154 -2.27 -4.12 -1.25
CA LEU A 154 -1.43 -5.02 -0.49
C LEU A 154 -2.01 -5.15 0.92
N GLU A 155 -2.35 -6.37 1.32
CA GLU A 155 -2.60 -6.75 2.72
C GLU A 155 -1.38 -7.49 3.26
N VAL A 156 -0.85 -7.04 4.40
CA VAL A 156 0.22 -7.72 5.15
C VAL A 156 -0.32 -8.25 6.47
N THR A 157 0.18 -9.42 6.90
CA THR A 157 -0.15 -10.01 8.20
C THR A 157 1.11 -10.19 9.03
N ALA A 158 1.09 -9.76 10.30
CA ALA A 158 2.17 -9.96 11.26
C ALA A 158 2.10 -11.34 11.94
N ALA A 159 3.14 -11.68 12.72
CA ALA A 159 3.23 -12.98 13.41
C ALA A 159 2.13 -13.19 14.47
N ASP A 160 1.65 -12.10 15.07
CA ASP A 160 0.56 -12.06 16.04
C ASP A 160 -0.83 -12.03 15.37
N GLY A 161 -0.89 -12.12 14.04
CA GLY A 161 -2.12 -12.12 13.27
C GLY A 161 -2.70 -10.73 12.97
N GLN A 162 -2.06 -9.65 13.44
CA GLN A 162 -2.49 -8.29 13.07
C GLN A 162 -2.31 -8.05 11.58
N THR A 163 -3.24 -7.31 10.96
CA THR A 163 -3.20 -6.99 9.53
C THR A 163 -3.24 -5.49 9.26
N LYS A 164 -2.60 -5.08 8.17
CA LYS A 164 -2.72 -3.74 7.59
C LYS A 164 -2.75 -3.80 6.07
N THR A 165 -3.32 -2.77 5.47
CA THR A 165 -3.40 -2.63 4.02
C THR A 165 -2.78 -1.33 3.54
N ASP A 166 -2.34 -1.33 2.28
CA ASP A 166 -1.91 -0.15 1.54
C ASP A 166 -2.25 -0.32 0.06
N GLN A 167 -2.44 0.78 -0.67
CA GLN A 167 -2.83 0.77 -2.07
C GLN A 167 -1.79 1.43 -2.97
N VAL A 168 -1.57 0.83 -4.14
CA VAL A 168 -0.71 1.36 -5.19
C VAL A 168 -1.47 1.47 -6.50
N THR A 169 -1.29 2.61 -7.17
CA THR A 169 -1.86 2.89 -8.49
C THR A 169 -0.80 2.67 -9.57
N ILE A 170 -1.16 1.95 -10.63
CA ILE A 170 -0.33 1.77 -11.82
C ILE A 170 -1.08 2.38 -13.01
N ASN A 171 -0.49 3.43 -13.59
CA ASN A 171 -1.01 4.15 -14.74
C ASN A 171 -0.32 3.68 -16.03
N SER A 172 -1.02 3.71 -17.15
CA SER A 172 -0.41 3.55 -18.47
C SER A 172 0.08 4.87 -19.06
N GLU A 173 1.22 4.85 -19.73
CA GLU A 173 1.63 5.89 -20.68
C GLU A 173 0.69 5.93 -21.89
N LYS A 174 0.54 7.10 -22.50
CA LYS A 174 -0.06 7.24 -23.83
C LYS A 174 0.87 6.65 -24.88
N ASP A 175 0.30 6.06 -25.93
CA ASP A 175 1.11 5.61 -27.05
C ASP A 175 1.71 6.78 -27.84
N ILE A 176 2.88 6.54 -28.44
CA ILE A 176 3.56 7.46 -29.32
C ILE A 176 3.09 7.16 -30.74
N LEU A 177 2.25 8.04 -31.27
CA LEU A 177 1.78 7.96 -32.64
C LEU A 177 2.77 8.66 -33.58
N THR A 178 3.05 8.04 -34.73
CA THR A 178 3.77 8.67 -35.84
C THR A 178 2.93 8.62 -37.11
N VAL A 179 3.19 9.55 -38.02
CA VAL A 179 2.72 9.50 -39.40
C VAL A 179 3.96 9.32 -40.27
N GLY A 180 3.87 8.42 -41.25
CA GLY A 180 4.95 8.18 -42.21
C GLY A 180 5.10 9.34 -43.20
N PRO A 181 5.32 9.10 -44.51
CA PRO A 181 5.32 10.17 -45.49
C PRO A 181 4.03 10.98 -45.42
N SER A 182 4.08 12.23 -45.87
CA SER A 182 2.96 13.16 -45.74
C SER A 182 1.66 12.52 -46.24
N PRO A 183 0.59 12.52 -45.43
CA PRO A 183 -0.72 12.01 -45.82
C PRO A 183 -1.16 12.61 -47.16
N THR A 184 -1.81 11.82 -48.01
CA THR A 184 -2.26 12.28 -49.32
C THR A 184 -3.77 12.20 -49.46
N TYR A 185 -4.36 13.20 -50.12
CA TYR A 185 -5.78 13.22 -50.50
C TYR A 185 -5.94 13.59 -51.98
N SER A 186 -6.72 12.80 -52.74
CA SER A 186 -7.04 13.09 -54.15
C SER A 186 -8.37 13.82 -54.26
N THR A 187 -8.36 15.04 -54.80
CA THR A 187 -9.58 15.82 -55.04
C THR A 187 -10.45 15.24 -56.15
N ARG A 188 -9.88 14.54 -57.14
CA ARG A 188 -10.64 13.85 -58.20
C ARG A 188 -11.44 12.65 -57.69
N THR A 189 -10.88 11.88 -56.76
CA THR A 189 -11.48 10.60 -56.32
C THR A 189 -12.00 10.61 -54.88
N GLY A 190 -11.69 11.67 -54.11
CA GLY A 190 -11.97 11.75 -52.69
C GLY A 190 -11.16 10.76 -51.84
N ARG A 191 -10.15 10.08 -52.40
CA ARG A 191 -9.41 9.00 -51.73
C ARG A 191 -8.30 9.52 -50.83
N TRP A 192 -8.20 8.91 -49.65
CA TRP A 192 -7.14 9.09 -48.68
C TRP A 192 -6.10 7.97 -48.77
N ASN A 193 -4.85 8.33 -48.50
CA ASN A 193 -3.81 7.39 -48.12
C ASN A 193 -3.00 8.00 -46.97
N ILE A 194 -3.16 7.41 -45.79
CA ILE A 194 -2.52 7.83 -44.54
C ILE A 194 -1.90 6.57 -43.94
N ILE A 195 -0.62 6.64 -43.59
CA ILE A 195 0.11 5.55 -42.95
C ILE A 195 0.94 6.09 -41.81
N GLY A 196 1.25 5.24 -40.85
CA GLY A 196 2.09 5.58 -39.72
C GLY A 196 2.37 4.39 -38.85
N THR A 197 2.97 4.65 -37.69
CA THR A 197 3.22 3.65 -36.65
C THR A 197 2.74 4.13 -35.29
N THR A 198 2.60 3.22 -34.34
CA THR A 198 2.46 3.50 -32.91
C THR A 198 3.34 2.53 -32.13
N ASP A 199 3.73 2.86 -30.90
CA ASP A 199 4.50 1.98 -30.00
C ASP A 199 3.64 1.04 -29.14
N VAL A 200 2.30 1.05 -29.31
CA VAL A 200 1.38 0.05 -28.75
C VAL A 200 0.76 -0.77 -29.88
N PHE A 201 1.15 -2.04 -29.99
CA PHE A 201 0.87 -2.87 -31.16
C PHE A 201 -0.38 -3.76 -31.01
N GLY A 202 -0.94 -4.16 -32.15
CA GLY A 202 -1.97 -5.19 -32.26
C GLY A 202 -3.36 -4.65 -32.61
N PRO A 203 -4.26 -5.54 -33.08
CA PRO A 203 -5.53 -5.17 -33.72
C PRO A 203 -6.57 -4.54 -32.79
N LEU A 204 -6.31 -4.51 -31.49
CA LEU A 204 -7.16 -3.82 -30.51
C LEU A 204 -6.86 -2.31 -30.43
N VAL A 205 -5.76 -1.86 -31.03
CA VAL A 205 -5.42 -0.44 -31.11
C VAL A 205 -5.94 0.14 -32.43
N THR A 206 -6.61 1.28 -32.34
CA THR A 206 -7.21 1.97 -33.49
C THR A 206 -6.78 3.42 -33.53
N ILE A 207 -6.54 3.94 -34.74
CA ILE A 207 -6.24 5.34 -34.99
C ILE A 207 -7.44 5.99 -35.65
N ASP A 208 -8.12 6.86 -34.91
CA ASP A 208 -9.20 7.69 -35.41
C ASP A 208 -8.64 8.95 -36.08
N ILE A 209 -9.13 9.22 -37.28
CA ILE A 209 -8.70 10.34 -38.12
C ILE A 209 -9.84 11.36 -38.18
N PHE A 210 -9.54 12.62 -37.91
CA PHE A 210 -10.48 13.72 -37.91
C PHE A 210 -9.97 14.86 -38.78
N ARG A 211 -10.89 15.70 -39.28
CA ARG A 211 -10.51 16.94 -39.96
C ARG A 211 -9.78 17.91 -39.03
N THR A 212 -10.23 18.04 -37.79
CA THR A 212 -9.65 18.90 -36.75
C THR A 212 -9.90 18.26 -35.39
N ASN A 213 -9.24 18.72 -34.33
CA ASN A 213 -9.57 18.30 -32.97
C ASN A 213 -11.03 18.68 -32.63
N GLY A 214 -11.84 17.71 -32.22
CA GLY A 214 -13.29 17.86 -32.05
C GLY A 214 -14.10 17.97 -33.34
N GLY A 215 -13.45 17.85 -34.51
CA GLY A 215 -14.08 17.93 -35.82
C GLY A 215 -14.70 16.62 -36.31
N LYS A 216 -15.21 16.61 -37.54
CA LYS A 216 -15.80 15.41 -38.15
C LYS A 216 -14.77 14.30 -38.31
N LYS A 217 -15.10 13.09 -37.83
CA LYS A 217 -14.32 11.87 -38.06
C LYS A 217 -14.35 11.49 -39.55
N ILE A 218 -13.17 11.31 -40.12
CA ILE A 218 -12.94 10.86 -41.50
C ILE A 218 -12.97 9.34 -41.57
N GLY A 219 -12.40 8.66 -40.58
CA GLY A 219 -12.41 7.21 -40.48
C GLY A 219 -11.51 6.70 -39.37
N THR A 220 -11.30 5.38 -39.37
CA THR A 220 -10.48 4.67 -38.39
C THR A 220 -9.56 3.71 -39.12
N ALA A 221 -8.30 3.62 -38.68
CA ALA A 221 -7.37 2.57 -39.06
C ALA A 221 -7.12 1.63 -37.87
N VAL A 222 -6.94 0.35 -38.16
CA VAL A 222 -6.52 -0.65 -37.16
C VAL A 222 -4.99 -0.77 -37.22
N VAL A 223 -4.37 -0.91 -36.07
CA VAL A 223 -2.92 -1.14 -35.92
C VAL A 223 -2.64 -2.64 -36.06
N ASP A 224 -1.60 -3.02 -36.79
CA ASP A 224 -1.17 -4.41 -36.91
C ASP A 224 -0.26 -4.85 -35.75
N GLU A 225 0.13 -6.12 -35.73
CA GLU A 225 0.99 -6.69 -34.68
C GLU A 225 2.42 -6.11 -34.67
N LEU A 226 2.81 -5.37 -35.71
CA LEU A 226 4.09 -4.70 -35.82
C LEU A 226 3.99 -3.18 -35.54
N GLY A 227 2.81 -2.71 -35.12
CA GLY A 227 2.58 -1.30 -34.81
C GLY A 227 2.27 -0.43 -36.02
N ASN A 228 2.17 -0.98 -37.23
CA ASN A 228 1.84 -0.20 -38.41
C ASN A 228 0.34 -0.03 -38.54
N TRP A 229 -0.09 1.13 -39.04
CA TRP A 229 -1.49 1.37 -39.37
C TRP A 229 -1.60 2.06 -40.72
N ARG A 230 -2.74 1.82 -41.38
CA ARG A 230 -3.05 2.42 -42.68
C ARG A 230 -4.52 2.72 -42.80
N PHE A 231 -4.81 3.93 -43.24
CA PHE A 231 -6.14 4.34 -43.66
C PHE A 231 -6.21 4.54 -45.18
N ARG A 232 -7.15 3.83 -45.80
CA ARG A 232 -7.58 4.02 -47.19
C ARG A 232 -9.10 4.18 -47.19
N GLY A 233 -9.56 5.42 -47.19
CA GLY A 233 -10.98 5.74 -47.19
C GLY A 233 -11.31 6.83 -48.19
N THR A 234 -12.58 7.20 -48.24
CA THR A 234 -13.05 8.28 -49.10
C THR A 234 -13.83 9.32 -48.30
N SER A 235 -13.57 10.59 -48.56
CA SER A 235 -14.41 11.70 -48.08
C SER A 235 -14.55 12.76 -49.16
N GLN A 236 -15.53 13.65 -49.01
CA GLN A 236 -15.69 14.82 -49.89
C GLN A 236 -15.13 16.07 -49.23
N GLY A 237 -14.72 17.06 -50.04
CA GLY A 237 -14.49 18.44 -49.61
C GLY A 237 -13.37 18.62 -48.59
N PHE A 238 -12.17 18.11 -48.89
CA PHE A 238 -10.93 18.46 -48.20
C PHE A 238 -10.11 19.40 -49.11
N LEU A 239 -9.67 20.53 -48.56
CA LEU A 239 -9.08 21.64 -49.30
C LEU A 239 -7.56 21.70 -49.10
N ARG A 240 -6.88 22.32 -50.07
CA ARG A 240 -5.42 22.52 -49.99
C ARG A 240 -5.10 23.46 -48.83
N GLY A 241 -4.14 23.06 -47.98
CA GLY A 241 -3.73 23.80 -46.79
C GLY A 241 -4.46 23.40 -45.52
N GLU A 242 -5.51 22.55 -45.61
CA GLU A 242 -6.10 21.92 -44.42
C GLU A 242 -5.13 20.91 -43.80
N THR A 243 -5.26 20.74 -42.49
CA THR A 243 -4.56 19.72 -41.72
C THR A 243 -5.53 18.66 -41.22
N ILE A 244 -5.01 17.58 -40.63
CA ILE A 244 -5.81 16.57 -39.94
C ILE A 244 -5.34 16.41 -38.50
N TYR A 245 -6.22 15.82 -37.69
CA TYR A 245 -5.95 15.39 -36.32
C TYR A 245 -6.10 13.88 -36.23
N LEU A 246 -5.18 13.23 -35.52
CA LEU A 246 -5.21 11.80 -35.24
C LEU A 246 -5.31 11.56 -33.75
N LYS A 247 -6.12 10.57 -33.37
CA LYS A 247 -6.24 10.09 -31.99
C LYS A 247 -6.18 8.57 -31.95
N SER A 248 -5.24 8.04 -31.20
CA SER A 248 -5.14 6.62 -30.90
C SER A 248 -6.10 6.24 -29.77
N SER A 249 -6.67 5.03 -29.82
CA SER A 249 -7.39 4.43 -28.70
C SER A 249 -6.48 4.18 -27.48
N SER A 250 -5.16 4.18 -27.69
CA SER A 250 -4.14 4.09 -26.64
C SER A 250 -3.69 5.47 -26.12
N GLY A 251 -4.37 6.55 -26.52
CA GLY A 251 -4.26 7.88 -25.91
C GLY A 251 -3.37 8.89 -26.62
N GLY A 252 -2.51 8.43 -27.53
CA GLY A 252 -1.64 9.24 -28.37
C GLY A 252 -2.42 10.13 -29.32
N GLU A 253 -1.95 11.35 -29.51
CA GLU A 253 -2.62 12.36 -30.33
C GLU A 253 -1.61 13.12 -31.19
N LEU A 254 -1.97 13.39 -32.44
CA LEU A 254 -1.20 14.24 -33.34
C LEU A 254 -2.10 15.31 -33.95
N ASN A 255 -1.71 16.57 -33.78
CA ASN A 255 -2.44 17.73 -34.28
C ASN A 255 -1.74 18.35 -35.48
N ASN A 256 -2.51 19.11 -36.27
CA ASN A 256 -1.99 19.94 -37.37
C ASN A 256 -1.14 19.18 -38.39
N ILE A 257 -1.51 17.93 -38.69
CA ILE A 257 -0.77 17.10 -39.64
C ILE A 257 -1.06 17.61 -41.06
N PRO A 258 -0.04 18.06 -41.81
CA PRO A 258 -0.23 18.56 -43.17
C PRO A 258 -0.58 17.45 -44.13
N VAL A 259 -1.49 17.73 -45.07
CA VAL A 259 -1.93 16.77 -46.10
C VAL A 259 -1.53 17.28 -47.49
N GLN A 260 -0.88 16.41 -48.26
CA GLN A 260 -0.59 16.63 -49.67
C GLN A 260 -1.86 16.41 -50.50
N VAL A 261 -2.47 17.52 -50.94
CA VAL A 261 -3.67 17.50 -51.78
C VAL A 261 -3.27 17.39 -53.25
N VAL A 262 -3.59 16.26 -53.86
CA VAL A 262 -3.31 15.96 -55.27
C VAL A 262 -4.60 16.02 -56.09
N ARG A 263 -4.46 16.24 -57.40
CA ARG A 263 -5.59 16.24 -58.34
C ARG A 263 -5.83 14.83 -58.85
#